data_AF-A0A9D6MY07-F1
#
_entry.id   AF-A0A9D6MY07-F1
#
_cell.length_a   1.000
_cell.length_b   1.000
_cell.length_c   1.000
_cell.angle_alpha   90.00
_cell.angle_beta   90.00
_cell.angle_gamma   90.00
#
_symmetry.space_group_name_H-M   'P 1'
#
loop_
_entity.id
_entity.type
_entity.pdbx_description
1 polymer ?
#
loop_
_entity_poly.entity_id
_entity_poly.type
_entity_poly.pdbx_seq_one_letter_code
_entity_poly.pdbx_strand_id
1 'polypeptide(L)'
;MRRTTGALFLFIIAFTLISAVDADAKKHRRAATARPAKKQAYSTGGGFQPATECAKCHSDVYRNWLTSHHAHSYDNPIFQAAYNKVYTETKGAAAKECLECHAPTTISTKDYDIKLDVTREGVTCDFCHSIPEANPEKNPSFKLSPGRVKITAGKPSKTEGHDVAFSEDFATSRLCAVCHDFSNKKGIHTEATYFEWKNSEYAKNGTECQNCHMMEIEAIATDKGGEGRRPHDHSFEYGVASPADAVTATVDYAVAEGGGLTAGVTVQNKNAGHYTPTGTPARGLVLEVSTTDGNGKIIETKKVVFSKEVLGADGREAESCADSYLNGCKAGRDNRLAPGETRHVAFSFSEKVKNAADVTARLYFLYRPMMIQQGEFKTPVSESSAKVARGPKRN
;
A
#
# COMPACT_ATOMS: atom_id res chain seq x y z
N MET A 1 -80.14 62.86 -0.81
CA MET A 1 -79.42 62.98 0.47
C MET A 1 -77.95 63.30 0.17
N ARG A 2 -77.48 64.47 0.62
CA ARG A 2 -76.12 65.02 0.44
C ARG A 2 -75.35 64.93 1.76
N ARG A 3 -74.02 65.11 1.66
CA ARG A 3 -73.00 65.56 2.66
C ARG A 3 -72.10 64.43 3.21
N THR A 4 -70.80 64.35 2.88
CA THR A 4 -69.60 65.08 3.42
C THR A 4 -69.45 64.82 4.93
N THR A 5 -68.31 64.51 5.57
CA THR A 5 -66.89 64.95 5.46
C THR A 5 -66.07 64.32 6.63
N GLY A 6 -64.73 64.27 6.50
CA GLY A 6 -63.72 64.35 7.62
C GLY A 6 -63.42 63.05 8.37
N ALA A 7 -62.21 62.47 8.42
CA ALA A 7 -60.83 62.92 8.72
C ALA A 7 -60.40 62.71 10.19
N LEU A 8 -59.31 61.94 10.33
CA LEU A 8 -58.23 61.98 11.34
C LEU A 8 -58.47 61.42 12.76
N PHE A 9 -57.66 60.45 13.19
CA PHE A 9 -56.67 60.60 14.29
C PHE A 9 -55.73 59.38 14.40
N LEU A 10 -54.42 59.67 14.51
CA LEU A 10 -53.33 58.78 14.93
C LEU A 10 -53.56 58.25 16.37
N PHE A 11 -52.95 57.18 16.90
CA PHE A 11 -51.52 57.00 17.17
C PHE A 11 -51.28 55.64 17.90
N ILE A 12 -50.14 54.97 17.60
CA ILE A 12 -49.31 54.03 18.39
C ILE A 12 -49.99 52.80 19.08
N ILE A 13 -49.45 51.61 18.80
CA ILE A 13 -48.71 50.77 19.76
C ILE A 13 -47.81 49.82 18.95
N ALA A 14 -46.49 50.04 19.07
CA ALA A 14 -45.48 49.06 18.72
C ALA A 14 -45.49 47.98 19.81
N PHE A 15 -45.71 46.72 19.41
CA PHE A 15 -45.31 45.56 20.22
C PHE A 15 -44.46 44.63 19.37
N THR A 16 -43.22 44.55 19.79
CA THR A 16 -42.21 43.55 19.46
C THR A 16 -42.69 42.13 19.78
N LEU A 17 -42.00 41.15 19.18
CA LEU A 17 -42.01 39.70 19.43
C LEU A 17 -42.80 38.83 18.44
N ILE A 18 -42.26 38.72 17.22
CA ILE A 18 -42.13 37.42 16.56
C ILE A 18 -40.63 37.19 16.33
N SER A 19 -39.95 36.82 17.41
CA SER A 19 -38.65 36.16 17.36
C SER A 19 -38.88 34.70 17.71
N ALA A 20 -38.10 33.82 17.08
CA ALA A 20 -38.03 32.37 17.33
C ALA A 20 -38.93 31.47 16.47
N VAL A 21 -38.87 31.63 15.15
CA VAL A 21 -38.88 30.43 14.26
C VAL A 21 -37.79 30.50 13.17
N ASP A 22 -37.16 31.66 12.92
CA ASP A 22 -36.17 31.81 11.83
C ASP A 22 -34.72 32.11 12.27
N ALA A 23 -34.40 31.92 13.56
CA ALA A 23 -33.07 32.22 14.11
C ALA A 23 -32.12 31.01 14.24
N ASP A 24 -32.59 29.78 13.99
CA ASP A 24 -31.77 28.57 14.21
C ASP A 24 -31.22 27.94 12.92
N ALA A 25 -31.79 28.26 11.76
CA ALA A 25 -31.29 27.76 10.46
C ALA A 25 -30.05 28.52 9.93
N LYS A 26 -29.62 29.60 10.59
CA LYS A 26 -28.50 30.46 10.15
C LYS A 26 -27.22 30.35 10.97
N LYS A 27 -27.15 29.54 12.03
CA LYS A 27 -25.97 29.50 12.94
C LYS A 27 -24.96 28.37 12.70
N HIS A 28 -25.22 27.40 11.81
CA HIS A 28 -24.30 26.27 11.58
C HIS A 28 -23.71 26.12 10.17
N ARG A 29 -23.74 27.16 9.33
CA ARG A 29 -22.87 27.25 8.15
C ARG A 29 -21.79 28.30 8.34
N ARG A 30 -20.85 28.04 9.26
CA ARG A 30 -19.48 28.54 9.09
C ARG A 30 -18.82 27.68 8.01
N ALA A 31 -19.12 27.99 6.76
CA ALA A 31 -18.24 27.65 5.66
C ALA A 31 -16.89 28.30 5.98
N ALA A 32 -15.86 27.47 6.08
CA ALA A 32 -14.48 27.92 6.17
C ALA A 32 -14.22 28.86 4.99
N THR A 33 -14.18 30.17 5.26
CA THR A 33 -13.66 31.14 4.32
C THR A 33 -12.15 30.90 4.25
N ALA A 34 -11.74 30.10 3.27
CA ALA A 34 -10.35 29.97 2.89
C ALA A 34 -9.82 31.39 2.63
N ARG A 35 -8.81 31.80 3.42
CA ARG A 35 -7.98 32.95 3.11
C ARG A 35 -7.52 32.80 1.65
N PRO A 36 -7.49 33.88 0.84
CA PRO A 36 -6.82 33.79 -0.44
C PRO A 36 -5.36 33.46 -0.14
N ALA A 37 -4.94 32.25 -0.50
CA ALA A 37 -3.53 31.89 -0.50
C ALA A 37 -2.85 32.92 -1.39
N LYS A 38 -1.93 33.71 -0.82
CA LYS A 38 -0.98 34.47 -1.63
C LYS A 38 -0.39 33.49 -2.63
N LYS A 39 -0.35 33.84 -3.93
CA LYS A 39 0.42 33.12 -4.94
C LYS A 39 1.87 33.05 -4.47
N GLN A 40 2.19 32.01 -3.72
CA GLN A 40 3.54 31.66 -3.36
C GLN A 40 4.01 30.82 -4.53
N ALA A 41 4.95 31.34 -5.31
CA ALA A 41 5.60 30.55 -6.35
C ALA A 41 6.16 29.30 -5.67
N TYR A 42 5.61 28.14 -6.00
CA TYR A 42 6.10 26.87 -5.49
C TYR A 42 7.58 26.76 -5.85
N SER A 43 8.43 26.55 -4.85
CA SER A 43 9.86 26.40 -5.06
C SER A 43 10.11 25.11 -5.86
N THR A 44 10.39 25.25 -7.17
CA THR A 44 10.80 24.14 -8.04
C THR A 44 12.21 23.70 -7.65
N GLY A 45 12.33 22.78 -6.70
CA GLY A 45 13.62 22.19 -6.34
C GLY A 45 14.05 21.17 -7.39
N GLY A 46 15.30 21.25 -7.86
CA GLY A 46 15.92 20.21 -8.68
C GLY A 46 15.25 19.93 -10.03
N GLY A 47 14.42 20.85 -10.54
CA GLY A 47 13.71 20.71 -11.82
C GLY A 47 12.36 20.00 -11.73
N PHE A 48 11.95 19.53 -10.56
CA PHE A 48 10.65 18.89 -10.35
C PHE A 48 9.53 19.92 -10.14
N GLN A 49 8.34 19.56 -10.61
CA GLN A 49 7.08 20.25 -10.35
C GLN A 49 6.26 19.51 -9.28
N PRO A 50 5.55 20.24 -8.42
CA PRO A 50 4.57 19.63 -7.52
C PRO A 50 3.48 18.88 -8.29
N ALA A 51 2.94 17.80 -7.73
CA ALA A 51 1.84 17.03 -8.33
C ALA A 51 0.58 17.89 -8.59
N THR A 52 0.39 18.95 -7.81
CA THR A 52 -0.71 19.92 -8.00
C THR A 52 -0.63 20.68 -9.33
N GLU A 53 0.55 20.82 -9.94
CA GLU A 53 0.70 21.36 -11.29
C GLU A 53 0.19 20.37 -12.34
N CYS A 54 0.46 19.07 -12.15
CA CYS A 54 -0.07 18.00 -12.99
C CYS A 54 -1.60 17.90 -12.87
N ALA A 55 -2.14 18.08 -11.65
CA ALA A 55 -3.57 18.00 -11.36
C ALA A 55 -4.42 19.01 -12.14
N LYS A 56 -3.83 20.12 -12.61
CA LYS A 56 -4.50 21.11 -13.46
C LYS A 56 -4.99 20.53 -14.79
N CYS A 57 -4.31 19.48 -15.28
CA CYS A 57 -4.69 18.80 -16.53
C CYS A 57 -5.04 17.32 -16.34
N HIS A 58 -4.50 16.66 -15.31
CA HIS A 58 -4.63 15.21 -15.04
C HIS A 58 -5.37 14.96 -13.71
N SER A 59 -6.54 15.59 -13.53
CA SER A 59 -7.22 15.63 -12.23
C SER A 59 -7.67 14.25 -11.71
N ASP A 60 -8.17 13.37 -12.59
CA ASP A 60 -8.60 12.02 -12.19
C ASP A 60 -7.41 11.15 -11.77
N VAL A 61 -6.32 11.17 -12.55
CA VAL A 61 -5.07 10.45 -12.25
C VAL A 61 -4.44 10.98 -10.96
N TYR A 62 -4.46 12.29 -10.75
CA TYR A 62 -3.98 12.91 -9.52
C TYR A 62 -4.77 12.43 -8.29
N ARG A 63 -6.11 12.41 -8.37
CA ARG A 63 -6.94 11.91 -7.25
C ARG A 63 -6.67 10.45 -6.95
N ASN A 64 -6.35 9.67 -7.96
CA ASN A 64 -6.01 8.27 -7.82
C ASN A 64 -4.62 8.08 -7.16
N TRP A 65 -3.61 8.80 -7.64
CA TRP A 65 -2.29 8.85 -6.99
C TRP A 65 -2.37 9.28 -5.53
N LEU A 66 -3.23 10.25 -5.21
CA LEU A 66 -3.36 10.77 -3.85
C LEU A 66 -3.84 9.71 -2.84
N THR A 67 -4.50 8.63 -3.26
CA THR A 67 -4.88 7.53 -2.36
C THR A 67 -3.80 6.46 -2.21
N SER A 68 -2.72 6.54 -3.01
CA SER A 68 -1.69 5.52 -3.05
C SER A 68 -0.69 5.60 -1.89
N HIS A 69 -0.03 4.49 -1.61
CA HIS A 69 1.14 4.49 -0.73
C HIS A 69 2.35 5.24 -1.32
N HIS A 70 2.37 5.55 -2.62
CA HIS A 70 3.42 6.36 -3.22
C HIS A 70 3.28 7.85 -2.85
N ALA A 71 2.08 8.40 -2.88
CA ALA A 71 1.81 9.77 -2.40
C ALA A 71 2.09 9.91 -0.89
N HIS A 72 1.91 8.81 -0.15
CA HIS A 72 2.12 8.74 1.29
C HIS A 72 3.44 8.08 1.70
N SER A 73 4.39 7.91 0.77
CA SER A 73 5.60 7.13 1.05
C SER A 73 6.45 7.76 2.13
N TYR A 74 6.45 9.09 2.23
CA TYR A 74 7.16 9.82 3.27
C TYR A 74 6.33 10.04 4.54
N ASP A 75 5.06 10.46 4.45
CA ASP A 75 4.27 10.88 5.62
C ASP A 75 3.56 9.73 6.35
N ASN A 76 3.65 8.50 5.83
CA ASN A 76 3.10 7.33 6.47
C ASN A 76 3.61 7.16 7.92
N PRO A 77 2.73 7.05 8.93
CA PRO A 77 3.12 6.99 10.34
C PRO A 77 4.05 5.82 10.71
N ILE A 78 3.88 4.67 10.06
CA ILE A 78 4.70 3.48 10.29
C ILE A 78 6.12 3.75 9.76
N PHE A 79 6.22 4.28 8.54
CA PHE A 79 7.51 4.65 7.98
C PHE A 79 8.17 5.75 8.83
N GLN A 80 7.44 6.79 9.22
CA GLN A 80 7.95 7.88 10.05
C GLN A 80 8.48 7.37 11.41
N ALA A 81 7.82 6.40 12.03
CA ALA A 81 8.33 5.79 13.27
C ALA A 81 9.70 5.10 13.04
N ALA A 82 9.82 4.30 11.98
CA ALA A 82 11.07 3.61 11.64
C ALA A 82 12.17 4.60 11.20
N TYR A 83 11.82 5.56 10.35
CA TYR A 83 12.72 6.59 9.83
C TYR A 83 13.27 7.46 10.94
N ASN A 84 12.44 7.97 11.86
CA ASN A 84 12.89 8.83 12.95
C ASN A 84 13.80 8.11 13.94
N LYS A 85 13.57 6.82 14.20
CA LYS A 85 14.50 5.99 14.98
C LYS A 85 15.86 5.91 14.28
N VAL A 86 15.88 5.50 13.01
CA VAL A 86 17.11 5.39 12.19
C VAL A 86 17.84 6.72 12.11
N TYR A 87 17.11 7.79 11.81
CA TYR A 87 17.65 9.13 11.69
C TYR A 87 18.32 9.58 13.00
N THR A 88 17.69 9.30 14.15
CA THR A 88 18.24 9.67 15.46
C THR A 88 19.48 8.85 15.80
N GLU A 89 19.44 7.52 15.62
CA GLU A 89 20.55 6.61 15.92
C GLU A 89 21.77 6.86 15.04
N THR A 90 21.55 7.20 13.78
CA THR A 90 22.60 7.47 12.81
C THR A 90 22.98 8.94 12.70
N LYS A 91 22.35 9.82 13.51
CA LYS A 91 22.51 11.29 13.44
C LYS A 91 22.32 11.84 12.03
N GLY A 92 21.32 11.30 11.32
CA GLY A 92 20.93 11.67 9.96
C GLY A 92 21.73 10.97 8.85
N ALA A 93 22.75 10.18 9.17
CA ALA A 93 23.61 9.58 8.14
C ALA A 93 22.86 8.57 7.23
N ALA A 94 21.83 7.90 7.75
CA ALA A 94 21.02 6.94 6.99
C ALA A 94 19.79 7.56 6.29
N ALA A 95 19.64 8.89 6.36
CA ALA A 95 18.50 9.57 5.74
C ALA A 95 18.44 9.33 4.23
N LYS A 96 19.61 9.32 3.58
CA LYS A 96 19.73 9.16 2.15
C LYS A 96 19.19 7.82 1.67
N GLU A 97 19.55 6.73 2.34
CA GLU A 97 19.14 5.37 1.99
C GLU A 97 17.61 5.19 2.05
N CYS A 98 16.96 5.78 3.06
CA CYS A 98 15.50 5.72 3.17
C CYS A 98 14.81 6.62 2.14
N LEU A 99 15.30 7.87 1.98
CA LEU A 99 14.67 8.88 1.13
C LEU A 99 14.91 8.62 -0.36
N GLU A 100 15.88 7.80 -0.74
CA GLU A 100 16.06 7.32 -2.12
C GLU A 100 14.82 6.61 -2.68
N CYS A 101 14.01 5.98 -1.82
CA CYS A 101 12.74 5.35 -2.22
C CYS A 101 11.51 6.12 -1.68
N HIS A 102 11.60 6.68 -0.46
CA HIS A 102 10.44 7.26 0.21
C HIS A 102 10.21 8.75 -0.07
N ALA A 103 11.22 9.49 -0.55
CA ALA A 103 11.10 10.87 -1.03
C ALA A 103 12.16 11.10 -2.12
N PRO A 104 12.06 10.40 -3.25
CA PRO A 104 13.18 10.21 -4.16
C PRO A 104 13.60 11.48 -4.92
N THR A 105 12.80 12.55 -4.87
CA THR A 105 13.20 13.88 -5.37
C THR A 105 14.43 14.42 -4.64
N THR A 106 14.69 13.99 -3.39
CA THR A 106 15.91 14.30 -2.63
C THR A 106 17.20 13.93 -3.35
N ILE A 107 17.16 12.95 -4.27
CA ILE A 107 18.33 12.54 -5.07
C ILE A 107 18.85 13.72 -5.90
N SER A 108 17.97 14.54 -6.47
CA SER A 108 18.36 15.73 -7.23
C SER A 108 18.33 17.01 -6.40
N THR A 109 17.32 17.18 -5.52
CA THR A 109 17.15 18.42 -4.75
C THR A 109 18.11 18.55 -3.57
N LYS A 110 18.64 17.42 -3.08
CA LYS A 110 19.42 17.32 -1.83
C LYS A 110 18.66 17.80 -0.59
N ASP A 111 17.34 17.88 -0.67
CA ASP A 111 16.46 18.35 0.40
C ASP A 111 16.18 17.26 1.45
N TYR A 112 17.24 16.77 2.11
CA TYR A 112 17.12 15.71 3.12
C TYR A 112 16.43 16.16 4.42
N ASP A 113 16.30 17.47 4.63
CA ASP A 113 15.52 18.07 5.72
C ASP A 113 14.03 18.24 5.36
N ILE A 114 13.62 17.86 4.15
CA ILE A 114 12.23 17.86 3.69
C ILE A 114 11.59 19.27 3.81
N LYS A 115 12.29 20.29 3.32
CA LYS A 115 11.85 21.70 3.35
C LYS A 115 11.01 22.10 2.14
N LEU A 116 11.14 21.38 1.03
CA LEU A 116 10.41 21.64 -0.20
C LEU A 116 9.10 20.85 -0.23
N ASP A 117 8.04 21.48 -0.77
CA ASP A 117 6.74 20.85 -0.92
C ASP A 117 6.81 19.59 -1.80
N VAL A 118 7.54 19.66 -2.92
CA VAL A 118 7.72 18.53 -3.85
C VAL A 118 8.45 17.33 -3.21
N THR A 119 9.23 17.56 -2.15
CA THR A 119 9.86 16.47 -1.39
C THR A 119 8.86 15.81 -0.44
N ARG A 120 7.92 16.58 0.12
CA ARG A 120 6.88 16.09 1.04
C ARG A 120 5.83 15.20 0.36
N GLU A 121 5.69 15.31 -0.96
CA GLU A 121 4.80 14.48 -1.78
C GLU A 121 5.27 13.02 -1.90
N GLY A 122 6.42 12.65 -1.31
CA GLY A 122 6.94 11.29 -1.40
C GLY A 122 7.32 10.93 -2.84
N VAL A 123 6.84 9.78 -3.32
CA VAL A 123 6.99 9.38 -4.73
C VAL A 123 5.96 10.12 -5.58
N THR A 124 6.32 11.35 -5.98
CA THR A 124 5.48 12.26 -6.78
C THR A 124 5.42 11.88 -8.26
N CYS A 125 4.41 12.40 -8.97
CA CYS A 125 4.22 12.23 -10.41
C CYS A 125 5.49 12.55 -11.19
N ASP A 126 6.11 13.70 -10.88
CA ASP A 126 7.25 14.20 -11.64
C ASP A 126 8.51 13.34 -11.44
N PHE A 127 8.66 12.67 -10.30
CA PHE A 127 9.78 11.76 -10.10
C PHE A 127 9.71 10.58 -11.08
N CYS A 128 8.62 9.81 -11.05
CA CYS A 128 8.47 8.63 -11.92
C CYS A 128 8.50 9.01 -13.40
N HIS A 129 7.81 10.10 -13.76
CA HIS A 129 7.78 10.61 -15.13
C HIS A 129 9.06 11.36 -15.55
N SER A 130 10.13 11.29 -14.76
CA SER A 130 11.45 11.83 -15.08
C SER A 130 12.54 10.74 -15.18
N ILE A 131 12.17 9.45 -15.22
CA ILE A 131 13.11 8.32 -15.33
C ILE A 131 13.13 7.79 -16.77
N PRO A 132 14.05 8.26 -17.64
CA PRO A 132 14.17 7.75 -19.01
C PRO A 132 14.81 6.36 -19.07
N GLU A 133 15.67 6.02 -18.11
CA GLU A 133 16.44 4.77 -18.08
C GLU A 133 16.51 4.24 -16.65
N ALA A 134 16.23 2.95 -16.49
CA ALA A 134 16.33 2.21 -15.25
C ALA A 134 17.29 1.03 -15.42
N ASN A 135 18.17 0.83 -14.45
CA ASN A 135 19.09 -0.30 -14.42
C ASN A 135 18.85 -1.14 -13.16
N PRO A 136 17.97 -2.16 -13.23
CA PRO A 136 17.68 -3.02 -12.08
C PRO A 136 18.87 -3.87 -11.61
N GLU A 137 19.92 -4.00 -12.42
CA GLU A 137 21.11 -4.78 -12.05
C GLU A 137 22.07 -4.01 -11.13
N LYS A 138 21.80 -2.73 -10.89
CA LYS A 138 22.55 -1.88 -9.97
C LYS A 138 21.55 -1.22 -9.01
N ASN A 139 21.81 -1.34 -7.72
CA ASN A 139 20.81 -1.10 -6.70
C ASN A 139 21.00 0.22 -5.92
N PRO A 140 20.03 1.16 -5.98
CA PRO A 140 19.22 1.48 -7.16
C PRO A 140 20.02 2.33 -8.14
N SER A 141 19.85 2.10 -9.45
CA SER A 141 20.57 2.83 -10.49
C SER A 141 19.63 3.19 -11.61
N PHE A 142 19.38 4.48 -11.79
CA PHE A 142 18.55 5.01 -12.86
C PHE A 142 19.06 6.40 -13.23
N LYS A 143 18.67 6.88 -14.40
CA LYS A 143 18.89 8.28 -14.79
C LYS A 143 17.67 9.09 -14.42
N LEU A 144 17.91 10.33 -13.99
CA LEU A 144 16.87 11.33 -13.77
C LEU A 144 17.04 12.47 -14.76
N SER A 145 15.94 12.86 -15.38
CA SER A 145 15.86 13.98 -16.30
C SER A 145 14.62 14.83 -16.04
N PRO A 146 14.50 15.46 -14.85
CA PRO A 146 13.39 16.34 -14.56
C PRO A 146 13.37 17.56 -15.47
N GLY A 147 12.17 18.00 -15.86
CA GLY A 147 11.99 19.15 -16.73
C GLY A 147 10.71 19.08 -17.56
N ARG A 148 10.72 19.77 -18.72
CA ARG A 148 9.55 19.87 -19.60
C ARG A 148 9.20 18.57 -20.32
N VAL A 149 10.11 17.61 -20.44
CA VAL A 149 9.82 16.33 -21.10
C VAL A 149 9.43 15.31 -20.04
N LYS A 150 8.27 14.66 -20.20
CA LYS A 150 7.80 13.59 -19.33
C LYS A 150 7.93 12.24 -20.02
N ILE A 151 8.45 11.27 -19.29
CA ILE A 151 8.68 9.90 -19.76
C ILE A 151 7.42 9.07 -19.57
N THR A 152 7.02 8.32 -20.59
CA THR A 152 5.84 7.45 -20.54
C THR A 152 6.04 6.18 -21.37
N ALA A 153 5.09 5.23 -21.26
CA ALA A 153 4.96 4.09 -22.18
C ALA A 153 4.20 4.47 -23.48
N GLY A 154 3.68 5.69 -23.58
CA GLY A 154 2.89 6.17 -24.70
C GLY A 154 3.73 6.68 -25.87
N LYS A 155 3.07 6.89 -27.01
CA LYS A 155 3.70 7.50 -28.20
C LYS A 155 4.24 8.90 -27.85
N PRO A 156 5.47 9.24 -28.26
CA PRO A 156 6.00 10.59 -28.09
C PRO A 156 5.09 11.64 -28.71
N SER A 157 4.92 12.79 -28.03
CA SER A 157 4.09 13.88 -28.53
C SER A 157 4.52 15.23 -27.98
N LYS A 158 4.17 16.30 -28.69
CA LYS A 158 4.33 17.70 -28.27
C LYS A 158 2.99 18.20 -27.74
N THR A 159 2.99 18.85 -26.58
CA THR A 159 1.76 19.46 -26.03
C THR A 159 2.06 20.87 -25.49
N GLU A 160 1.01 21.61 -25.17
CA GLU A 160 1.14 22.95 -24.57
C GLU A 160 1.80 22.87 -23.19
N GLY A 161 1.37 21.92 -22.34
CA GLY A 161 1.87 21.75 -20.99
C GLY A 161 3.30 21.20 -20.93
N HIS A 162 3.50 19.99 -21.47
CA HIS A 162 4.78 19.30 -21.45
C HIS A 162 4.96 18.39 -22.67
N ASP A 163 6.21 18.12 -23.05
CA ASP A 163 6.49 17.16 -24.11
C ASP A 163 6.45 15.73 -23.53
N VAL A 164 6.18 14.74 -24.37
CA VAL A 164 6.15 13.32 -23.99
C VAL A 164 7.24 12.58 -24.77
N ALA A 165 8.04 11.81 -24.04
CA ALA A 165 9.00 10.88 -24.61
C ALA A 165 8.65 9.43 -24.20
N PHE A 166 8.98 8.50 -25.07
CA PHE A 166 8.83 7.07 -24.82
C PHE A 166 10.09 6.53 -24.13
N SER A 167 9.91 5.60 -23.19
CA SER A 167 10.97 4.77 -22.65
C SER A 167 10.48 3.33 -22.51
N GLU A 168 11.28 2.38 -22.99
CA GLU A 168 11.06 0.95 -22.80
C GLU A 168 11.18 0.55 -21.31
N ASP A 169 12.14 1.14 -20.60
CA ASP A 169 12.31 0.91 -19.16
C ASP A 169 11.09 1.40 -18.37
N PHE A 170 10.49 2.52 -18.78
CA PHE A 170 9.25 3.02 -18.20
C PHE A 170 8.06 2.08 -18.46
N ALA A 171 8.03 1.46 -19.65
CA ALA A 171 6.94 0.59 -20.09
C ALA A 171 6.99 -0.83 -19.49
N THR A 172 8.04 -1.18 -18.75
CA THR A 172 8.26 -2.53 -18.18
C THR A 172 8.47 -2.47 -16.67
N SER A 173 8.51 -3.62 -16.00
CA SER A 173 8.75 -3.73 -14.55
C SER A 173 10.08 -3.14 -14.09
N ARG A 174 10.97 -2.81 -15.04
CA ARG A 174 12.27 -2.15 -14.79
C ARG A 174 12.09 -0.78 -14.14
N LEU A 175 11.02 -0.04 -14.46
CA LEU A 175 10.67 1.19 -13.75
C LEU A 175 10.43 0.94 -12.27
N CYS A 176 9.70 -0.11 -11.91
CA CYS A 176 9.37 -0.42 -10.52
C CYS A 176 10.60 -0.90 -9.74
N ALA A 177 11.52 -1.58 -10.41
CA ALA A 177 12.75 -2.10 -9.83
C ALA A 177 13.66 -1.02 -9.23
N VAL A 178 13.51 0.25 -9.62
CA VAL A 178 14.28 1.37 -9.04
C VAL A 178 14.09 1.50 -7.53
N CYS A 179 12.96 1.04 -6.99
CA CYS A 179 12.69 1.00 -5.55
C CYS A 179 12.37 -0.43 -5.05
N HIS A 180 11.78 -1.28 -5.90
CA HIS A 180 11.28 -2.60 -5.51
C HIS A 180 12.28 -3.76 -5.69
N ASP A 181 13.58 -3.45 -5.82
CA ASP A 181 14.67 -4.43 -5.82
C ASP A 181 15.88 -3.98 -4.99
N PHE A 182 15.63 -3.64 -3.73
CA PHE A 182 16.65 -3.07 -2.86
C PHE A 182 17.47 -4.11 -2.08
N SER A 183 18.79 -4.04 -2.25
CA SER A 183 19.79 -4.66 -1.38
C SER A 183 20.45 -3.66 -0.44
N ASN A 184 20.78 -4.07 0.78
CA ASN A 184 21.57 -3.23 1.66
C ASN A 184 23.05 -3.19 1.25
N LYS A 185 23.86 -2.38 1.97
CA LYS A 185 25.31 -2.23 1.73
C LYS A 185 26.13 -3.52 1.80
N LYS A 186 25.57 -4.60 2.36
CA LYS A 186 26.20 -5.93 2.45
C LYS A 186 25.72 -6.89 1.35
N GLY A 187 24.93 -6.41 0.39
CA GLY A 187 24.41 -7.20 -0.72
C GLY A 187 23.23 -8.11 -0.34
N ILE A 188 22.59 -7.88 0.81
CA ILE A 188 21.42 -8.65 1.21
C ILE A 188 20.17 -7.98 0.64
N HIS A 189 19.40 -8.71 -0.16
CA HIS A 189 18.09 -8.27 -0.66
C HIS A 189 17.08 -8.14 0.49
N THR A 190 16.90 -6.92 1.00
CA THR A 190 15.85 -6.61 1.97
C THR A 190 14.51 -6.39 1.27
N GLU A 191 14.54 -5.90 0.03
CA GLU A 191 13.43 -5.86 -0.91
C GLU A 191 13.85 -6.63 -2.16
N ALA A 192 13.11 -7.67 -2.53
CA ALA A 192 13.47 -8.54 -3.65
C ALA A 192 12.32 -8.70 -4.65
N THR A 193 11.33 -7.80 -4.63
CA THR A 193 10.07 -8.01 -5.35
C THR A 193 10.29 -8.16 -6.85
N TYR A 194 11.12 -7.28 -7.44
CA TYR A 194 11.47 -7.40 -8.85
C TYR A 194 12.27 -8.67 -9.13
N PHE A 195 13.26 -9.00 -8.30
CA PHE A 195 14.01 -10.25 -8.45
C PHE A 195 13.10 -11.50 -8.39
N GLU A 196 12.19 -11.55 -7.42
CA GLU A 196 11.19 -12.61 -7.27
C GLU A 196 10.30 -12.70 -8.52
N TRP A 197 9.81 -11.56 -9.02
CA TRP A 197 9.02 -11.48 -10.25
C TRP A 197 9.79 -11.93 -11.48
N LYS A 198 11.02 -11.44 -11.66
CA LYS A 198 11.90 -11.74 -12.81
C LYS A 198 12.15 -13.24 -12.95
N ASN A 199 12.16 -13.97 -11.84
CA ASN A 199 12.35 -15.42 -11.81
C ASN A 199 11.05 -16.24 -11.85
N SER A 200 9.89 -15.60 -12.03
CA SER A 200 8.57 -16.24 -12.09
C SER A 200 8.11 -16.55 -13.52
N GLU A 201 7.04 -17.33 -13.64
CA GLU A 201 6.34 -17.53 -14.93
C GLU A 201 5.69 -16.23 -15.46
N TYR A 202 5.40 -15.25 -14.60
CA TYR A 202 4.79 -13.99 -15.01
C TYR A 202 5.76 -13.17 -15.87
N ALA A 203 7.02 -13.05 -15.43
CA ALA A 203 8.05 -12.40 -16.24
C ALA A 203 8.31 -13.15 -17.54
N LYS A 204 8.35 -14.48 -17.52
CA LYS A 204 8.53 -15.30 -18.74
C LYS A 204 7.40 -15.10 -19.76
N ASN A 205 6.17 -14.87 -19.27
CA ASN A 205 5.00 -14.62 -20.10
C ASN A 205 4.81 -13.13 -20.43
N GLY A 206 5.75 -12.25 -20.07
CA GLY A 206 5.66 -10.81 -20.33
C GLY A 206 4.57 -10.09 -19.54
N THR A 207 4.11 -10.65 -18.42
CA THR A 207 3.20 -9.96 -17.49
C THR A 207 4.02 -9.07 -16.56
N GLU A 208 4.02 -7.78 -16.85
CA GLU A 208 4.72 -6.73 -16.12
C GLU A 208 3.95 -6.28 -14.87
N CYS A 209 4.64 -5.65 -13.92
CA CYS A 209 4.05 -5.05 -12.72
C CYS A 209 2.83 -4.17 -13.05
N GLN A 210 2.97 -3.35 -14.10
CA GLN A 210 1.93 -2.43 -14.56
C GLN A 210 0.64 -3.16 -14.99
N ASN A 211 0.73 -4.40 -15.49
CA ASN A 211 -0.47 -5.13 -15.93
C ASN A 211 -1.42 -5.47 -14.78
N CYS A 212 -0.92 -5.55 -13.54
CA CYS A 212 -1.74 -5.82 -12.35
C CYS A 212 -1.90 -4.61 -11.43
N HIS A 213 -0.87 -3.75 -11.33
CA HIS A 213 -0.83 -2.61 -10.40
C HIS A 213 -1.12 -1.26 -11.06
N MET A 214 -1.18 -1.19 -12.39
CA MET A 214 -1.49 0.04 -13.12
C MET A 214 -2.43 -0.28 -14.27
N MET A 215 -3.53 -0.98 -13.99
CA MET A 215 -4.49 -1.38 -15.03
C MET A 215 -5.17 -0.18 -15.68
N GLU A 216 -5.64 -0.34 -16.90
CA GLU A 216 -6.42 0.70 -17.57
C GLU A 216 -7.80 0.90 -16.89
N ILE A 217 -8.14 2.14 -16.53
CA ILE A 217 -9.36 2.48 -15.78
C ILE A 217 -10.29 3.42 -16.57
N GLU A 218 -11.58 3.37 -16.24
CA GLU A 218 -12.55 4.36 -16.75
C GLU A 218 -12.34 5.71 -16.05
N ALA A 219 -11.48 6.55 -16.63
CA ALA A 219 -11.20 7.90 -16.15
C ALA A 219 -10.75 8.81 -17.30
N ILE A 220 -10.74 10.12 -17.05
CA ILE A 220 -10.26 11.10 -18.01
C ILE A 220 -8.73 11.23 -17.87
N ALA A 221 -8.00 10.84 -18.91
CA ALA A 221 -6.55 10.97 -18.92
C ALA A 221 -6.11 12.43 -18.84
N THR A 222 -6.77 13.35 -19.56
CA THR A 222 -6.57 14.80 -19.39
C THR A 222 -7.80 15.62 -19.80
N ASP A 223 -8.01 16.76 -19.14
CA ASP A 223 -9.07 17.73 -19.48
C ASP A 223 -8.69 18.67 -20.65
N LYS A 224 -7.45 18.59 -21.17
CA LYS A 224 -6.91 19.38 -22.29
C LYS A 224 -6.76 18.59 -23.60
N GLY A 225 -7.65 17.62 -23.84
CA GLY A 225 -7.65 16.76 -25.03
C GLY A 225 -7.49 15.27 -24.69
N GLY A 226 -7.31 14.40 -25.69
CA GLY A 226 -7.08 12.97 -25.45
C GLY A 226 -8.35 12.10 -25.39
N GLU A 227 -9.42 12.53 -26.06
CA GLU A 227 -10.63 11.72 -26.27
C GLU A 227 -10.28 10.30 -26.72
N GLY A 228 -10.85 9.30 -26.05
CA GLY A 228 -10.63 7.88 -26.32
C GLY A 228 -9.37 7.26 -25.71
N ARG A 229 -8.52 8.02 -24.98
CA ARG A 229 -7.42 7.44 -24.19
C ARG A 229 -7.85 7.22 -22.76
N ARG A 230 -7.86 5.96 -22.32
CA ARG A 230 -8.09 5.59 -20.92
C ARG A 230 -6.75 5.61 -20.18
N PRO A 231 -6.67 6.27 -19.01
CA PRO A 231 -5.45 6.29 -18.21
C PRO A 231 -5.28 4.97 -17.48
N HIS A 232 -4.06 4.76 -16.97
CA HIS A 232 -3.76 3.66 -16.05
C HIS A 232 -4.04 4.08 -14.61
N ASP A 233 -4.37 3.10 -13.78
CA ASP A 233 -4.55 3.24 -12.34
C ASP A 233 -3.25 3.71 -11.68
N HIS A 234 -3.35 4.72 -10.83
CA HIS A 234 -2.23 5.26 -10.03
C HIS A 234 -2.49 5.15 -8.52
N SER A 235 -3.54 4.43 -8.08
CA SER A 235 -3.63 3.97 -6.69
C SER A 235 -2.53 2.96 -6.38
N PHE A 236 -2.04 2.27 -7.43
CA PHE A 236 -1.13 1.13 -7.36
C PHE A 236 -1.69 -0.06 -6.55
N GLU A 237 -2.98 -0.01 -6.24
CA GLU A 237 -3.67 -1.14 -5.65
C GLU A 237 -3.69 -2.29 -6.66
N TYR A 238 -3.60 -3.50 -6.14
CA TYR A 238 -3.68 -4.68 -6.98
C TYR A 238 -5.08 -4.71 -7.61
N GLY A 239 -5.17 -4.97 -8.92
CA GLY A 239 -6.38 -4.97 -9.72
C GLY A 239 -7.49 -5.97 -9.38
N VAL A 240 -7.48 -6.54 -8.17
CA VAL A 240 -8.54 -7.36 -7.61
C VAL A 240 -8.91 -6.84 -6.23
N ALA A 241 -10.19 -6.99 -5.90
CA ALA A 241 -10.83 -6.32 -4.78
C ALA A 241 -10.29 -6.70 -3.37
N SER A 242 -9.38 -7.66 -3.24
CA SER A 242 -8.84 -8.09 -1.95
C SER A 242 -7.50 -8.86 -2.07
N PRO A 243 -6.60 -8.76 -1.05
CA PRO A 243 -5.46 -9.67 -0.91
C PRO A 243 -5.82 -11.17 -0.93
N ALA A 244 -7.09 -11.52 -0.69
CA ALA A 244 -7.65 -12.88 -0.77
C ALA A 244 -7.50 -13.55 -2.14
N ASP A 245 -7.39 -12.75 -3.20
CA ASP A 245 -7.25 -13.27 -4.56
C ASP A 245 -5.79 -13.61 -4.89
N ALA A 246 -4.82 -13.04 -4.17
CA ALA A 246 -3.41 -13.36 -4.35
C ALA A 246 -3.03 -14.68 -3.66
N VAL A 247 -3.55 -14.90 -2.45
CA VAL A 247 -3.24 -16.08 -1.63
C VAL A 247 -4.46 -16.62 -0.89
N THR A 248 -4.61 -17.93 -0.88
CA THR A 248 -5.73 -18.62 -0.21
C THR A 248 -5.25 -19.71 0.72
N ALA A 249 -6.05 -20.03 1.74
CA ALA A 249 -5.92 -21.24 2.54
C ALA A 249 -7.23 -22.03 2.54
N THR A 250 -7.16 -23.34 2.31
CA THR A 250 -8.30 -24.25 2.24
C THR A 250 -8.06 -25.47 3.12
N VAL A 251 -9.01 -25.83 3.98
CA VAL A 251 -8.95 -27.09 4.74
C VAL A 251 -9.27 -28.24 3.80
N ASP A 252 -8.29 -29.12 3.56
CA ASP A 252 -8.44 -30.28 2.66
C ASP A 252 -9.18 -31.41 3.37
N TYR A 253 -8.80 -31.66 4.63
CA TYR A 253 -9.38 -32.72 5.46
C TYR A 253 -9.23 -32.41 6.95
N ALA A 254 -10.12 -32.98 7.75
CA ALA A 254 -10.06 -33.01 9.20
C ALA A 254 -10.58 -34.36 9.71
N VAL A 255 -9.70 -35.15 10.35
CA VAL A 255 -9.99 -36.53 10.72
C VAL A 255 -9.62 -36.79 12.18
N ALA A 256 -10.54 -37.35 12.95
CA ALA A 256 -10.30 -37.79 14.32
C ALA A 256 -9.95 -39.29 14.35
N GLU A 257 -8.69 -39.61 14.67
CA GLU A 257 -8.14 -40.97 14.70
C GLU A 257 -7.09 -41.13 15.82
N GLY A 258 -6.95 -42.34 16.36
CA GLY A 258 -5.84 -42.69 17.27
C GLY A 258 -5.79 -41.89 18.59
N GLY A 259 -6.91 -41.33 19.03
CA GLY A 259 -7.00 -40.49 20.23
C GLY A 259 -6.88 -38.99 19.97
N GLY A 260 -6.42 -38.57 18.78
CA GLY A 260 -6.24 -37.16 18.41
C GLY A 260 -7.05 -36.72 17.18
N LEU A 261 -6.70 -35.56 16.63
CA LEU A 261 -7.26 -35.02 15.40
C LEU A 261 -6.12 -34.57 14.48
N THR A 262 -6.20 -34.92 13.20
CA THR A 262 -5.27 -34.44 12.16
C THR A 262 -6.04 -33.62 11.13
N ALA A 263 -5.51 -32.47 10.73
CA ALA A 263 -6.05 -31.65 9.66
C ALA A 263 -4.98 -31.32 8.62
N GLY A 264 -5.36 -31.34 7.34
CA GLY A 264 -4.54 -30.87 6.23
C GLY A 264 -5.09 -29.55 5.70
N VAL A 265 -4.20 -28.59 5.45
CA VAL A 265 -4.54 -27.29 4.88
C VAL A 265 -3.65 -27.02 3.67
N THR A 266 -4.26 -26.73 2.52
CA THR A 266 -3.57 -26.21 1.34
C THR A 266 -3.50 -24.70 1.42
N VAL A 267 -2.30 -24.14 1.28
CA VAL A 267 -2.06 -22.70 1.12
C VAL A 267 -1.48 -22.47 -0.27
N GLN A 268 -2.09 -21.57 -1.05
CA GLN A 268 -1.70 -21.35 -2.44
C GLN A 268 -1.45 -19.88 -2.74
N ASN A 269 -0.27 -19.55 -3.28
CA ASN A 269 -0.04 -18.28 -3.97
C ASN A 269 -0.53 -18.44 -5.42
N LYS A 270 -1.73 -17.93 -5.69
CA LYS A 270 -2.44 -18.21 -6.93
C LYS A 270 -2.19 -17.16 -8.01
N ASN A 271 -2.22 -15.88 -7.62
CA ASN A 271 -2.24 -14.78 -8.57
C ASN A 271 -1.11 -13.76 -8.37
N ALA A 272 -0.13 -13.99 -7.49
CA ALA A 272 1.01 -13.10 -7.35
C ALA A 272 2.23 -13.58 -8.16
N GLY A 273 2.75 -12.69 -9.01
CA GLY A 273 3.97 -12.93 -9.78
C GLY A 273 5.27 -12.89 -8.97
N HIS A 274 5.20 -12.57 -7.68
CA HIS A 274 6.32 -12.53 -6.72
C HIS A 274 5.98 -13.42 -5.51
N TYR A 275 6.87 -13.51 -4.52
CA TYR A 275 6.53 -14.25 -3.30
C TYR A 275 5.37 -13.57 -2.56
N THR A 276 4.67 -14.34 -1.73
CA THR A 276 3.59 -13.79 -0.89
C THR A 276 3.84 -14.02 0.60
N PRO A 277 3.91 -12.93 1.41
CA PRO A 277 4.07 -11.54 0.99
C PRO A 277 5.44 -11.26 0.35
N THR A 278 5.47 -10.39 -0.64
CA THR A 278 6.71 -9.77 -1.09
C THR A 278 7.04 -8.55 -0.24
N GLY A 279 8.27 -8.08 -0.40
CA GLY A 279 8.73 -6.78 0.03
C GLY A 279 9.56 -6.83 1.31
N THR A 280 9.31 -5.90 2.23
CA THR A 280 10.04 -5.81 3.50
C THR A 280 10.01 -7.12 4.31
N PRO A 281 11.11 -7.51 4.98
CA PRO A 281 11.16 -8.70 5.84
C PRO A 281 10.17 -8.66 7.01
N ALA A 282 9.65 -7.47 7.37
CA ALA A 282 8.65 -7.32 8.43
C ALA A 282 7.25 -7.87 8.04
N ARG A 283 7.06 -8.31 6.79
CA ARG A 283 5.83 -8.94 6.31
C ARG A 283 5.89 -10.47 6.44
N GLY A 284 4.76 -11.08 6.78
CA GLY A 284 4.57 -12.52 6.72
C GLY A 284 3.11 -12.90 6.44
N LEU A 285 2.85 -14.20 6.31
CA LEU A 285 1.52 -14.76 6.46
C LEU A 285 1.46 -15.57 7.75
N VAL A 286 0.31 -15.54 8.41
CA VAL A 286 0.02 -16.45 9.53
C VAL A 286 -1.15 -17.31 9.14
N LEU A 287 -0.92 -18.61 9.03
CA LEU A 287 -1.99 -19.60 8.97
C LEU A 287 -2.32 -20.02 10.39
N GLU A 288 -3.51 -19.67 10.87
CA GLU A 288 -4.08 -20.14 12.13
C GLU A 288 -5.10 -21.24 11.84
N VAL A 289 -4.94 -22.40 12.46
CA VAL A 289 -5.87 -23.53 12.35
C VAL A 289 -6.45 -23.82 13.72
N SER A 290 -7.75 -23.60 13.85
CA SER A 290 -8.50 -23.72 15.09
C SER A 290 -9.48 -24.88 15.03
N THR A 291 -9.60 -25.62 16.13
CA THR A 291 -10.68 -26.60 16.33
C THR A 291 -11.78 -25.97 17.18
N THR A 292 -13.05 -26.16 16.82
CA THR A 292 -14.18 -25.66 17.60
C THR A 292 -15.11 -26.77 18.06
N ASP A 293 -15.81 -26.56 19.19
CA ASP A 293 -16.91 -27.42 19.61
C ASP A 293 -18.20 -27.15 18.80
N GLY A 294 -19.27 -27.90 19.11
CA GLY A 294 -20.57 -27.75 18.44
C GLY A 294 -21.28 -26.41 18.66
N ASN A 295 -20.79 -25.57 19.59
CA ASN A 295 -21.28 -24.23 19.85
C ASN A 295 -20.38 -23.15 19.21
N GLY A 296 -19.36 -23.55 18.44
CA GLY A 296 -18.40 -22.64 17.82
C GLY A 296 -17.30 -22.13 18.76
N LYS A 297 -17.18 -22.65 19.99
CA LYS A 297 -16.12 -22.24 20.91
C LYS A 297 -14.79 -22.87 20.50
N ILE A 298 -13.74 -22.04 20.36
CA ILE A 298 -12.38 -22.50 20.08
C ILE A 298 -11.85 -23.34 21.25
N ILE A 299 -11.34 -24.54 20.94
CA ILE A 299 -10.73 -25.48 21.90
C ILE A 299 -9.20 -25.35 21.87
N GLU A 300 -8.61 -25.42 20.67
CA GLU A 300 -7.17 -25.34 20.43
C GLU A 300 -6.92 -24.60 19.11
N THR A 301 -5.86 -23.79 19.06
CA THR A 301 -5.38 -23.12 17.84
C THR A 301 -3.91 -23.42 17.66
N LYS A 302 -3.52 -23.82 16.46
CA LYS A 302 -2.12 -23.93 16.03
C LYS A 302 -1.83 -22.91 14.94
N LYS A 303 -0.56 -22.51 14.81
CA LYS A 303 -0.15 -21.52 13.81
C LYS A 303 1.12 -21.90 13.07
N VAL A 304 1.18 -21.53 11.80
CA VAL A 304 2.41 -21.52 10.98
C VAL A 304 2.61 -20.12 10.43
N VAL A 305 3.86 -19.64 10.47
CA VAL A 305 4.24 -18.34 9.93
C VAL A 305 5.07 -18.57 8.67
N PHE A 306 4.69 -17.89 7.59
CA PHE A 306 5.43 -17.83 6.34
C PHE A 306 6.08 -16.44 6.23
N SER A 307 7.39 -16.36 6.39
CA SER A 307 8.14 -15.10 6.40
C SER A 307 9.55 -15.31 5.88
N LYS A 308 10.23 -14.20 5.57
CA LYS A 308 11.66 -14.20 5.34
C LYS A 308 12.39 -13.58 6.51
N GLU A 309 13.55 -14.10 6.81
CA GLU A 309 14.42 -13.61 7.87
C GLU A 309 15.63 -12.91 7.25
N VAL A 310 16.00 -11.77 7.84
CA VAL A 310 17.31 -11.15 7.62
C VAL A 310 18.03 -11.23 8.96
N LEU A 311 19.24 -11.78 8.97
CA LEU A 311 20.00 -11.97 10.20
C LEU A 311 21.04 -10.85 10.37
N GLY A 312 21.21 -10.42 11.62
CA GLY A 312 22.29 -9.55 12.05
C GLY A 312 23.64 -10.29 12.17
N ALA A 313 24.70 -9.54 12.48
CA ALA A 313 26.06 -10.07 12.58
C ALA A 313 26.22 -11.09 13.74
N ASP A 314 25.36 -11.02 14.73
CA ASP A 314 25.26 -11.95 15.85
C ASP A 314 24.48 -13.23 15.52
N GLY A 315 23.98 -13.36 14.29
CA GLY A 315 23.19 -14.50 13.82
C GLY A 315 21.73 -14.48 14.27
N ARG A 316 21.28 -13.45 15.00
CA ARG A 316 19.87 -13.29 15.38
C ARG A 316 19.07 -12.62 14.26
N GLU A 317 17.77 -12.92 14.19
CA GLU A 317 16.86 -12.24 13.28
C GLU A 317 16.85 -10.74 13.58
N ALA A 318 16.92 -9.92 12.53
CA ALA A 318 16.81 -8.48 12.64
C ALA A 318 15.43 -8.14 13.19
N GLU A 319 15.40 -7.59 14.39
CA GLU A 319 14.17 -7.25 15.09
C GLU A 319 13.50 -5.99 14.49
N SER A 320 14.15 -5.34 13.51
CA SER A 320 13.70 -4.10 12.90
C SER A 320 13.85 -3.99 11.39
N CYS A 321 12.98 -3.20 10.74
CA CYS A 321 13.22 -2.72 9.37
C CYS A 321 14.53 -1.95 9.30
N ALA A 322 14.81 -1.08 10.28
CA ALA A 322 16.07 -0.35 10.39
C ALA A 322 17.29 -1.29 10.34
N ASP A 323 17.29 -2.33 11.17
CA ASP A 323 18.37 -3.30 11.31
C ASP A 323 18.45 -4.18 10.08
N SER A 324 17.33 -4.57 9.48
CA SER A 324 17.34 -5.33 8.23
C SER A 324 18.06 -4.54 7.12
N TYR A 325 17.73 -3.25 6.96
CA TYR A 325 18.23 -2.40 5.88
C TYR A 325 19.63 -1.83 6.15
N LEU A 326 20.02 -1.63 7.41
CA LEU A 326 21.33 -1.06 7.76
C LEU A 326 22.34 -2.12 8.21
N ASN A 327 21.89 -3.06 9.04
CA ASN A 327 22.75 -3.95 9.82
C ASN A 327 22.72 -5.40 9.31
N GLY A 328 21.65 -5.81 8.62
CA GLY A 328 21.42 -7.14 8.10
C GLY A 328 22.58 -7.62 7.24
N CYS A 329 23.17 -8.75 7.59
CA CYS A 329 24.38 -9.23 6.93
C CYS A 329 24.25 -10.61 6.29
N LYS A 330 23.14 -11.31 6.54
CA LYS A 330 22.92 -12.64 6.01
C LYS A 330 21.42 -12.88 5.78
N ALA A 331 21.08 -13.51 4.66
CA ALA A 331 19.74 -14.06 4.47
C ALA A 331 19.54 -15.23 5.44
N GLY A 332 18.45 -15.17 6.21
CA GLY A 332 18.03 -16.25 7.10
C GLY A 332 17.14 -17.24 6.36
N ARG A 333 16.22 -17.86 7.11
CA ARG A 333 15.19 -18.73 6.52
C ARG A 333 14.22 -17.89 5.70
N ASP A 334 13.83 -18.41 4.53
CA ASP A 334 12.69 -17.91 3.78
C ASP A 334 11.76 -19.07 3.49
N ASN A 335 10.59 -19.06 4.13
CA ASN A 335 9.53 -20.03 3.88
C ASN A 335 8.27 -19.35 3.36
N ARG A 336 8.37 -18.17 2.73
CA ARG A 336 7.24 -17.55 2.03
C ARG A 336 6.78 -18.43 0.87
N LEU A 337 5.64 -18.09 0.28
CA LEU A 337 5.08 -18.83 -0.86
C LEU A 337 5.60 -18.22 -2.16
N ALA A 338 6.32 -19.01 -2.96
CA ALA A 338 6.81 -18.60 -4.26
C ALA A 338 5.64 -18.35 -5.25
N PRO A 339 5.87 -17.65 -6.37
CA PRO A 339 4.85 -17.46 -7.41
C PRO A 339 4.27 -18.81 -7.89
N GLY A 340 2.94 -18.95 -7.86
CA GLY A 340 2.25 -20.17 -8.27
C GLY A 340 2.40 -21.36 -7.30
N GLU A 341 3.05 -21.18 -6.15
CA GLU A 341 3.29 -22.27 -5.20
C GLU A 341 1.99 -22.72 -4.52
N THR A 342 1.79 -24.04 -4.48
CA THR A 342 0.81 -24.72 -3.62
C THR A 342 1.55 -25.49 -2.53
N ARG A 343 1.24 -25.22 -1.26
CA ARG A 343 1.86 -25.88 -0.10
C ARG A 343 0.83 -26.54 0.80
N HIS A 344 1.04 -27.82 1.08
CA HIS A 344 0.20 -28.57 2.01
C HIS A 344 0.82 -28.56 3.42
N VAL A 345 0.02 -28.23 4.43
CA VAL A 345 0.45 -28.13 5.82
C VAL A 345 -0.42 -29.05 6.68
N ALA A 346 0.21 -30.01 7.34
CA ALA A 346 -0.47 -30.94 8.24
C ALA A 346 -0.37 -30.45 9.70
N PHE A 347 -1.49 -30.56 10.41
CA PHE A 347 -1.61 -30.22 11.83
C PHE A 347 -2.11 -31.42 12.60
N SER A 348 -1.36 -31.83 13.63
CA SER A 348 -1.80 -32.85 14.60
C SER A 348 -2.17 -32.17 15.90
N PHE A 349 -3.38 -32.39 16.41
CA PHE A 349 -3.89 -31.81 17.64
C PHE A 349 -3.97 -32.86 18.76
N SER A 350 -3.99 -32.37 20.00
CA SER A 350 -4.03 -33.21 21.20
C SER A 350 -5.37 -33.95 21.37
N GLU A 351 -5.45 -34.92 22.29
CA GLU A 351 -6.71 -35.64 22.53
C GLU A 351 -7.86 -34.76 23.04
N LYS A 352 -7.55 -33.55 23.52
CA LYS A 352 -8.54 -32.57 23.99
C LYS A 352 -9.55 -32.18 22.91
N VAL A 353 -9.16 -32.27 21.65
CA VAL A 353 -9.99 -31.88 20.51
C VAL A 353 -10.65 -33.06 19.80
N LYS A 354 -10.58 -34.29 20.35
CA LYS A 354 -11.18 -35.48 19.74
C LYS A 354 -12.68 -35.35 19.46
N ASN A 355 -13.36 -34.48 20.22
CA ASN A 355 -14.78 -34.18 20.11
C ASN A 355 -15.07 -32.87 19.37
N ALA A 356 -14.06 -32.24 18.75
CA ALA A 356 -14.27 -31.05 17.93
C ALA A 356 -15.32 -31.33 16.84
N ALA A 357 -16.13 -30.32 16.55
CA ALA A 357 -17.14 -30.34 15.51
C ALA A 357 -16.56 -29.87 14.17
N ASP A 358 -15.72 -28.84 14.20
CA ASP A 358 -15.17 -28.19 13.02
C ASP A 358 -13.68 -27.89 13.18
N VAL A 359 -12.99 -27.81 12.04
CA VAL A 359 -11.66 -27.22 11.89
C VAL A 359 -11.77 -26.02 10.97
N THR A 360 -11.27 -24.87 11.43
CA THR A 360 -11.25 -23.62 10.67
C THR A 360 -9.81 -23.19 10.44
N ALA A 361 -9.44 -22.96 9.18
CA ALA A 361 -8.21 -22.29 8.78
C ALA A 361 -8.49 -20.82 8.50
N ARG A 362 -7.71 -19.93 9.13
CA ARG A 362 -7.67 -18.49 8.84
C ARG A 362 -6.27 -18.09 8.43
N LEU A 363 -6.18 -17.43 7.28
CA LEU A 363 -4.93 -16.87 6.79
C LEU A 363 -4.95 -15.36 7.01
N TYR A 364 -3.87 -14.84 7.60
CA TYR A 364 -3.69 -13.42 7.87
C TYR A 364 -2.45 -12.90 7.15
N PHE A 365 -2.57 -11.71 6.54
CA PHE A 365 -1.39 -10.90 6.27
C PHE A 365 -0.90 -10.36 7.61
N LEU A 366 0.35 -10.67 7.92
CA LEU A 366 1.04 -10.19 9.08
C LEU A 366 1.96 -9.07 8.66
N TYR A 367 1.85 -7.96 9.37
CA TYR A 367 2.87 -6.95 9.39
C TYR A 367 3.31 -6.73 10.83
N ARG A 368 4.62 -6.76 11.05
CA ARG A 368 5.25 -6.44 12.34
C ARG A 368 5.87 -5.05 12.25
N PRO A 369 5.05 -3.97 12.21
CA PRO A 369 5.59 -2.64 12.24
C PRO A 369 6.31 -2.46 13.55
N MET A 370 7.49 -1.91 13.44
CA MET A 370 8.19 -1.47 14.62
C MET A 370 7.62 -0.16 15.12
N MET A 371 6.82 -0.28 16.17
CA MET A 371 6.49 0.84 17.04
C MET A 371 7.32 0.72 18.31
N ILE A 372 7.49 1.82 19.04
CA ILE A 372 8.13 1.88 20.37
C ILE A 372 7.54 0.83 21.34
N GLN A 373 6.31 0.37 21.06
CA GLN A 373 5.69 -0.81 21.66
C GLN A 373 5.48 -1.89 20.57
N GLN A 374 6.00 -3.10 20.79
CA GLN A 374 5.80 -4.21 19.85
C GLN A 374 4.32 -4.51 19.66
N GLY A 375 3.85 -4.56 18.41
CA GLY A 375 2.48 -4.90 18.05
C GLY A 375 2.42 -5.67 16.73
N GLU A 376 1.52 -6.64 16.63
CA GLU A 376 1.25 -7.37 15.39
C GLU A 376 -0.04 -6.84 14.76
N PHE A 377 0.02 -6.47 13.48
CA PHE A 377 -1.16 -6.14 12.70
C PHE A 377 -1.49 -7.35 11.82
N LYS A 378 -2.68 -7.92 12.05
CA LYS A 378 -3.19 -9.05 11.29
C LYS A 378 -4.43 -8.62 10.52
N THR A 379 -4.34 -8.69 9.20
CA THR A 379 -5.48 -8.46 8.31
C THR A 379 -5.96 -9.81 7.80
N PRO A 380 -7.23 -10.20 8.01
CA PRO A 380 -7.75 -11.47 7.51
C PRO A 380 -7.74 -11.47 5.99
N VAL A 381 -7.35 -12.61 5.40
CA VAL A 381 -7.16 -12.80 3.95
C VAL A 381 -8.12 -13.85 3.44
N SER A 382 -8.14 -15.01 4.09
CA SER A 382 -9.04 -16.11 3.72
C SER A 382 -9.47 -16.87 4.97
N GLU A 383 -10.70 -17.37 4.95
CA GLU A 383 -11.23 -18.26 5.98
C GLU A 383 -11.89 -19.48 5.30
N SER A 384 -11.56 -20.68 5.80
CA SER A 384 -12.10 -21.95 5.31
C SER A 384 -12.40 -22.85 6.50
N SER A 385 -13.54 -23.54 6.50
CA SER A 385 -13.92 -24.46 7.57
C SER A 385 -14.40 -25.80 7.02
N ALA A 386 -14.09 -26.88 7.74
CA ALA A 386 -14.55 -28.23 7.42
C ALA A 386 -15.04 -28.97 8.68
N LYS A 387 -16.06 -29.81 8.49
CA LYS A 387 -16.57 -30.71 9.53
C LYS A 387 -15.56 -31.82 9.82
N VAL A 388 -15.41 -32.20 11.08
CA VAL A 388 -14.51 -33.29 11.48
C VAL A 388 -15.14 -34.64 11.13
N ALA A 389 -14.47 -35.42 10.27
CA ALA A 389 -14.83 -36.79 9.99
C ALA A 389 -14.37 -37.73 11.11
N ARG A 390 -15.23 -38.69 11.49
CA ARG A 390 -14.94 -39.69 12.53
C ARG A 390 -14.92 -41.08 11.87
N GLY A 391 -13.81 -41.82 12.06
CA GLY A 391 -13.71 -43.21 11.61
C GLY A 391 -14.77 -44.12 12.27
N PRO A 392 -15.04 -45.31 11.69
CA PRO A 392 -16.01 -46.25 12.26
C PRO A 392 -15.63 -46.57 13.71
N LYS A 393 -16.60 -46.50 14.62
CA LYS A 393 -16.41 -46.95 16.00
C LYS A 393 -15.96 -48.40 15.94
N ARG A 394 -14.73 -48.68 16.36
CA ARG A 394 -14.31 -50.05 16.68
C ARG A 394 -15.13 -50.45 17.91
N ASN A 395 -16.21 -51.20 17.68
CA ASN A 395 -17.00 -51.83 18.72
C ASN A 395 -16.17 -52.87 19.47
#